data_AF-A0A953MU34-F1
#
_entry.id   AF-A0A953MU34-F1
#
_cell.length_a   1.000
_cell.length_b   1.000
_cell.length_c   1.000
_cell.angle_alpha   90.00
_cell.angle_beta   90.00
_cell.angle_gamma   90.00
#
_symmetry.space_group_name_H-M   'P 1'
#
loop_
_entity.id
_entity.type
_entity.pdbx_description
1 polymer ?
#
loop_
_entity_poly.entity_id
_entity_poly.type
_entity_poly.pdbx_seq_one_letter_code
_entity_poly.pdbx_strand_id
1 'polypeptide(L)'
;IKSPGDVSKAMALGADAVMLGRMLSGTRETPGEIIKYNGQLWKKYRGSASFGVKMRNEFIEGEETMVAYKGAVKNVIDGISDGLRSSMSYMNCFTLDELRNIETFAILSNSSYLERLPKM
;
A
#
# COMPACT_ATOMS: atom_id res chain seq x y z
N ILE A 1 -1.09 -0.67 5.07
CA ILE A 1 -1.74 -0.43 3.76
C ILE A 1 -1.00 -1.22 2.69
N LYS A 2 -1.67 -2.20 2.08
CA LYS A 2 -1.10 -3.11 1.07
C LYS A 2 -1.79 -2.97 -0.29
N SER A 3 -3.02 -2.44 -0.33
CA SER A 3 -3.80 -2.24 -1.55
C SER A 3 -4.56 -0.90 -1.50
N PRO A 4 -5.09 -0.41 -2.64
CA PRO A 4 -5.97 0.76 -2.65
C PRO A 4 -7.17 0.63 -1.71
N GLY A 5 -7.74 -0.57 -1.56
CA GLY A 5 -8.84 -0.80 -0.61
C GLY A 5 -8.46 -0.54 0.84
N ASP A 6 -7.20 -0.78 1.25
CA ASP A 6 -6.74 -0.41 2.59
C ASP A 6 -6.64 1.11 2.78
N VAL A 7 -6.36 1.87 1.70
CA VAL A 7 -6.39 3.33 1.72
C VAL A 7 -7.83 3.80 1.95
N SER A 8 -8.79 3.25 1.21
CA SER A 8 -10.22 3.55 1.39
C SER A 8 -10.68 3.29 2.83
N LYS A 9 -10.28 2.14 3.40
CA LYS A 9 -10.59 1.81 4.79
C LYS A 9 -9.98 2.79 5.78
N ALA A 10 -8.72 3.17 5.59
CA ALA A 10 -8.07 4.15 6.48
C ALA A 10 -8.79 5.50 6.45
N MET A 11 -9.15 5.98 5.26
CA MET A 11 -9.91 7.23 5.10
C MET A 11 -11.29 7.14 5.75
N ALA A 12 -12.04 6.05 5.51
CA ALA A 12 -13.36 5.83 6.11
C ALA A 12 -13.31 5.70 7.64
N LEU A 13 -12.20 5.22 8.21
CA LEU A 13 -11.97 5.17 9.66
C LEU A 13 -11.52 6.52 10.26
N GLY A 14 -11.57 7.60 9.49
CA GLY A 14 -11.33 8.96 9.97
C GLY A 14 -9.92 9.51 9.72
N ALA A 15 -9.05 8.81 8.98
CA ALA A 15 -7.75 9.37 8.62
C ALA A 15 -7.89 10.53 7.63
N ASP A 16 -7.20 11.65 7.87
CA ASP A 16 -7.14 12.76 6.92
C ASP A 16 -6.14 12.50 5.77
N ALA A 17 -5.11 11.70 6.04
CA ALA A 17 -4.06 11.35 5.08
C ALA A 17 -3.48 9.96 5.37
N VAL A 18 -2.87 9.36 4.34
CA VAL A 18 -2.15 8.08 4.47
C VAL A 18 -0.69 8.23 4.06
N MET A 19 0.21 7.64 4.85
CA MET A 19 1.64 7.55 4.53
C MET A 19 1.95 6.19 3.88
N LEU A 20 2.60 6.20 2.72
CA LEU A 20 2.80 4.99 1.90
C LEU A 20 4.29 4.72 1.63
N GLY A 21 4.84 3.72 2.32
CA GLY A 21 6.21 3.23 2.06
C GLY A 21 6.25 2.20 0.93
N ARG A 22 5.92 0.94 1.26
CA ARG A 22 6.05 -0.22 0.36
C ARG A 22 5.23 -0.12 -0.94
N MET A 23 4.11 0.60 -0.94
CA MET A 23 3.33 0.81 -2.15
C MET A 23 4.11 1.65 -3.18
N LEU A 24 4.86 2.66 -2.73
CA LEU A 24 5.62 3.57 -3.59
C LEU A 24 7.06 3.08 -3.85
N SER A 25 7.68 2.33 -2.93
CA SER A 25 9.12 2.04 -2.95
C SER A 25 9.71 1.43 -4.24
N GLY A 26 8.89 0.77 -5.05
CA GLY A 26 9.31 0.12 -6.31
C GLY A 26 9.18 0.99 -7.55
N THR A 27 8.78 2.26 -7.43
CA THR A 27 8.62 3.15 -8.59
C THR A 27 9.96 3.64 -9.12
N ARG A 28 9.97 4.17 -10.34
CA ARG A 28 11.16 4.73 -10.98
C ARG A 28 11.75 5.89 -10.18
N GLU A 29 10.89 6.72 -9.61
CA GLU A 29 11.24 7.96 -8.92
C GLU A 29 11.84 7.75 -7.52
N THR A 30 11.69 6.55 -6.93
CA THR A 30 12.33 6.25 -5.64
C THR A 30 13.85 6.13 -5.79
N PRO A 31 14.64 6.40 -4.73
CA PRO A 31 16.09 6.26 -4.81
C PRO A 31 16.54 4.81 -5.06
N GLY A 32 17.75 4.66 -5.60
CA GLY A 32 18.41 3.38 -5.83
C GLY A 32 18.18 2.75 -7.20
N GLU A 33 19.01 1.77 -7.52
CA GLU A 33 19.07 1.11 -8.83
C GLU A 33 17.93 0.12 -9.07
N ILE A 34 17.58 -0.05 -10.34
CA ILE A 34 16.69 -1.11 -10.81
C ILE A 34 17.54 -2.36 -11.05
N ILE A 35 17.23 -3.44 -10.33
CA ILE A 35 17.96 -4.70 -10.35
C ILE A 35 17.17 -5.71 -11.18
N LYS A 36 17.79 -6.29 -12.21
CA LYS A 36 17.21 -7.41 -12.96
C LYS A 36 17.60 -8.73 -12.30
N TYR A 37 16.63 -9.50 -11.86
CA TYR A 37 16.83 -10.80 -11.21
C TYR A 37 15.73 -11.78 -11.62
N ASN A 38 16.12 -12.98 -12.07
CA ASN A 38 15.21 -14.02 -12.60
C ASN A 38 14.21 -13.49 -13.66
N GLY A 39 14.69 -12.67 -14.58
CA GLY A 39 13.86 -12.09 -15.65
C GLY A 39 12.92 -10.96 -15.23
N GLN A 40 12.81 -10.67 -13.93
CA GLN A 40 11.96 -9.61 -13.37
C GLN A 40 12.81 -8.43 -12.88
N LEU A 41 12.22 -7.24 -12.88
CA LEU A 41 12.84 -6.02 -12.37
C LEU A 41 12.43 -5.77 -10.91
N TRP A 42 13.40 -5.37 -10.09
CA TRP A 42 13.26 -5.18 -8.66
C TRP A 42 13.93 -3.88 -8.20
N LYS A 43 13.54 -3.37 -7.03
CA LYS A 43 14.25 -2.31 -6.30
C LYS A 43 14.44 -2.70 -4.85
N LYS A 44 15.51 -2.20 -4.22
CA LYS A 44 15.75 -2.36 -2.78
C LYS A 44 14.72 -1.57 -1.98
N TYR A 45 14.21 -2.16 -0.91
CA TYR A 45 13.33 -1.51 0.06
C TYR A 45 13.81 -1.84 1.47
N ARG A 46 13.99 -0.82 2.30
CA ARG A 46 14.55 -0.96 3.64
C ARG A 46 13.72 -0.17 4.64
N GLY A 47 13.50 -0.74 5.83
CA GLY A 47 12.98 0.01 6.97
C GLY A 47 14.00 1.03 7.47
N SER A 48 13.54 2.17 7.99
CA SER A 48 14.42 3.23 8.53
C SER A 48 15.26 2.76 9.72
N ALA A 49 14.83 1.71 10.43
CA ALA A 49 15.56 1.07 11.52
C ALA A 49 16.29 -0.23 11.10
N SER A 50 16.57 -0.42 9.80
CA SER A 50 17.28 -1.61 9.32
C SER A 50 18.79 -1.51 9.55
N PHE A 51 19.45 -2.68 9.52
CA PHE A 51 20.91 -2.76 9.68
C PHE A 51 21.66 -1.88 8.68
N GLY A 52 21.32 -1.92 7.39
CA GLY A 52 21.95 -1.12 6.35
C GLY A 52 21.58 0.36 6.35
N VAL A 53 20.70 0.81 7.27
CA VAL A 53 20.51 2.24 7.59
C VAL A 53 21.28 2.61 8.85
N LYS A 54 21.16 1.81 9.92
CA LYS A 54 21.80 2.10 11.23
C LYS A 54 23.31 1.87 11.23
N MET A 55 23.81 0.96 10.38
CA MET A 55 25.21 0.52 10.31
C MET A 55 25.80 0.07 11.66
N ARG A 56 24.93 -0.36 12.58
CA ARG A 56 25.26 -0.83 13.93
C ARG A 56 24.38 -2.03 14.24
N ASN A 57 24.96 -3.06 14.83
CA ASN A 57 24.26 -4.31 15.13
C ASN A 57 23.50 -4.27 16.47
N GLU A 58 22.77 -3.18 16.72
CA GLU A 58 22.07 -2.95 17.98
C GLU A 58 20.66 -2.40 17.71
N PHE A 59 19.66 -3.00 18.36
CA PHE A 59 18.25 -2.59 18.27
C PHE A 59 17.75 -2.47 16.81
N ILE A 60 18.00 -3.49 15.99
CA ILE A 60 17.51 -3.54 14.61
C ILE A 60 16.02 -3.90 14.64
N GLU A 61 15.18 -3.00 14.14
CA GLU A 61 13.71 -3.15 14.09
C GLU A 61 13.17 -3.02 12.65
N GLY A 62 14.04 -2.75 11.68
CA GLY A 62 13.71 -2.63 10.27
C GLY A 62 14.25 -3.80 9.46
N GLU A 63 13.41 -4.31 8.57
CA GLU A 63 13.78 -5.34 7.60
C GLU A 63 14.33 -4.74 6.30
N GLU A 64 15.18 -5.50 5.62
CA GLU A 64 15.64 -5.20 4.26
C GLU A 64 15.11 -6.24 3.29
N THR A 65 14.52 -5.79 2.19
CA THR A 65 13.91 -6.68 1.22
C THR A 65 13.97 -6.08 -0.18
N MET A 66 13.53 -6.86 -1.15
CA MET A 66 13.36 -6.43 -2.53
C MET A 66 11.86 -6.31 -2.83
N VAL A 67 11.51 -5.29 -3.60
CA VAL A 67 10.15 -5.09 -4.11
C VAL A 67 10.17 -5.10 -5.63
N ALA A 68 9.13 -5.66 -6.25
CA ALA A 68 9.01 -5.61 -7.70
C ALA A 68 8.99 -4.16 -8.19
N TYR A 69 9.63 -3.91 -9.33
CA TYR A 69 9.59 -2.62 -10.02
C TYR A 69 8.16 -2.34 -10.49
N LYS A 70 7.68 -1.13 -10.22
CA LYS A 70 6.28 -0.73 -10.44
C LYS A 70 6.11 0.28 -11.58
N GLY A 71 7.18 0.69 -12.25
CA GLY A 71 7.13 1.74 -13.27
C GLY A 71 7.04 3.14 -12.65
N ALA A 72 6.41 4.08 -13.36
CA ALA A 72 6.27 5.46 -12.90
C ALA A 72 5.33 5.58 -11.69
N VAL A 73 5.68 6.45 -10.74
CA VAL A 73 4.88 6.72 -9.53
C VAL A 73 3.47 7.21 -9.85
N LYS A 74 3.31 7.94 -10.96
CA LYS A 74 2.00 8.42 -11.42
C LYS A 74 1.00 7.28 -11.55
N ASN A 75 1.39 6.16 -12.18
CA ASN A 75 0.50 5.02 -12.38
C ASN A 75 0.06 4.38 -11.05
N VAL A 76 0.96 4.37 -10.06
CA VAL A 76 0.64 3.87 -8.71
C VAL A 76 -0.33 4.79 -7.98
N ILE A 77 -0.11 6.11 -8.07
CA ILE A 77 -1.00 7.13 -7.46
C ILE A 77 -2.38 7.10 -8.13
N ASP A 78 -2.43 7.06 -9.47
CA ASP A 78 -3.67 6.96 -10.23
C ASP A 78 -4.46 5.72 -9.77
N GLY A 79 -3.81 4.55 -9.69
CA GLY A 79 -4.46 3.32 -9.22
C GLY A 79 -4.95 3.37 -7.76
N ILE A 80 -4.27 4.12 -6.88
CA ILE A 80 -4.75 4.36 -5.50
C ILE A 80 -5.98 5.27 -5.53
N SER A 81 -5.94 6.36 -6.29
CA SER A 81 -7.05 7.30 -6.46
C SER A 81 -8.29 6.60 -7.05
N ASP A 82 -8.10 5.78 -8.08
CA ASP A 82 -9.18 5.03 -8.73
C ASP A 82 -9.80 4.01 -7.79
N GLY A 83 -8.99 3.31 -6.99
CA GLY A 83 -9.48 2.39 -5.97
C GLY A 83 -10.26 3.09 -4.84
N LEU A 84 -9.82 4.27 -4.42
CA LEU A 84 -10.54 5.10 -3.45
C LEU A 84 -11.88 5.57 -4.01
N ARG A 85 -11.90 6.14 -5.22
CA ARG A 85 -13.13 6.56 -5.90
C ARG A 85 -14.08 5.39 -6.11
N SER A 86 -13.58 4.23 -6.54
CA SER A 86 -14.38 3.02 -6.70
C SER A 86 -15.04 2.60 -5.38
N SER A 87 -14.29 2.64 -4.28
CA SER A 87 -14.83 2.35 -2.95
C SER A 87 -15.92 3.33 -2.56
N MET A 88 -15.68 4.64 -2.74
CA MET A 88 -16.66 5.70 -2.47
C MET A 88 -17.94 5.51 -3.29
N SER A 89 -17.84 5.07 -4.56
CA SER A 89 -19.00 4.77 -5.40
C SER A 89 -19.87 3.62 -4.84
N TYR A 90 -19.28 2.55 -4.30
CA TYR A 90 -20.05 1.47 -3.66
C TYR A 90 -20.85 1.94 -2.44
N MET A 91 -20.38 3.00 -1.79
CA MET A 91 -20.97 3.59 -0.58
C MET A 91 -21.80 4.84 -0.88
N ASN A 92 -21.97 5.19 -2.17
CA ASN A 92 -22.64 6.41 -2.61
C ASN A 92 -22.10 7.69 -1.93
N CYS A 93 -20.78 7.77 -1.77
CA CYS A 93 -20.08 8.92 -1.21
C CYS A 93 -19.43 9.74 -2.33
N PHE A 94 -19.61 11.06 -2.30
CA PHE A 94 -19.03 12.02 -3.24
C PHE A 94 -17.91 12.84 -2.60
N THR A 95 -17.81 12.83 -1.27
CA THR A 95 -16.76 13.52 -0.51
C THR A 95 -16.09 12.60 0.52
N LEU A 96 -14.87 12.96 0.95
CA LEU A 96 -14.19 12.24 2.03
C LEU A 96 -14.87 12.43 3.38
N ASP A 97 -15.61 13.54 3.56
CA ASP A 97 -16.42 13.77 4.76
C ASP A 97 -17.61 12.83 4.80
N GLU A 98 -18.30 12.64 3.67
CA GLU A 98 -19.36 11.62 3.57
C GLU A 98 -18.79 10.24 3.88
N LEU A 99 -17.69 9.84 3.23
CA LEU A 99 -17.05 8.54 3.45
C LEU A 99 -16.72 8.26 4.93
N ARG A 100 -16.37 9.30 5.70
CA ARG A 100 -16.06 9.21 7.14
C ARG A 100 -17.28 9.07 8.04
N ASN A 101 -18.45 9.50 7.59
CA ASN A 101 -19.66 9.59 8.40
C ASN A 101 -20.69 8.47 8.15
N ILE A 102 -20.41 7.52 7.25
CA ILE A 102 -21.27 6.35 7.01
C ILE A 102 -20.82 5.15 7.85
N GLU A 103 -21.79 4.36 8.32
CA GLU A 103 -21.52 3.03 8.86
C GLU A 103 -21.00 2.08 7.77
N THR A 104 -19.69 1.89 7.73
CA THR A 104 -19.02 1.25 6.58
C THR A 104 -18.55 -0.19 6.84
N PHE A 105 -18.43 -0.61 8.10
CA PHE A 105 -17.58 -1.77 8.44
C PHE A 105 -18.33 -2.96 9.02
N ALA A 106 -18.01 -4.13 8.46
CA ALA A 106 -18.28 -5.43 9.07
C ALA A 106 -16.97 -6.18 9.32
N ILE A 107 -16.89 -6.89 10.44
CA ILE A 107 -15.75 -7.75 10.76
C ILE A 107 -15.91 -9.06 10.00
N LEU A 108 -14.93 -9.41 9.18
CA LEU A 108 -14.94 -10.67 8.43
C LEU A 108 -14.34 -11.80 9.27
N SER A 109 -15.00 -12.95 9.24
CA SER A 109 -14.39 -14.21 9.68
C SER A 109 -13.25 -14.63 8.74
N ASN A 110 -12.42 -15.59 9.16
CA ASN A 110 -11.37 -16.12 8.28
C ASN A 110 -11.95 -16.75 7.00
N SER A 111 -13.07 -17.47 7.08
CA SER A 111 -13.73 -18.06 5.92
C SER A 111 -14.22 -16.98 4.94
N SER A 112 -14.83 -15.91 5.43
CA SER A 112 -15.27 -14.78 4.60
C SER A 112 -14.09 -14.02 3.98
N TYR A 113 -12.96 -13.92 4.69
CA TYR A 113 -11.74 -13.35 4.14
C TYR A 113 -11.16 -14.18 2.99
N LEU A 114 -11.20 -15.51 3.10
CA LEU A 114 -10.75 -16.41 2.03
C LEU A 114 -11.72 -16.40 0.85
N GLU A 115 -13.03 -16.30 1.10
CA GLU A 115 -14.07 -16.22 0.08
C GLU A 115 -13.87 -15.04 -0.87
N ARG A 116 -13.47 -13.86 -0.36
CA ARG A 116 -13.24 -12.67 -1.19
C ARG A 116 -12.00 -12.74 -2.08
N LEU A 117 -11.10 -13.71 -1.88
CA LEU A 117 -9.91 -13.85 -2.71
C LEU A 117 -10.29 -14.50 -4.06
N PRO A 118 -9.63 -14.14 -5.16
CA PRO A 118 -9.87 -14.78 -6.45
C PRO A 118 -9.70 -16.31 -6.32
N LYS A 119 -10.71 -17.06 -6.75
CA LYS A 119 -10.61 -18.52 -6.85
C LYS A 119 -9.99 -18.87 -8.20
N MET A 120 -8.95 -19.70 -8.18
CA MET A 120 -8.40 -20.33 -9.39
C MET A 120 -9.29 -21.48 -9.84
#